data_AF-A0A7W0LVJ4-F1
#
_entry.id   AF-A0A7W0LVJ4-F1
#
_cell.length_a   1.000
_cell.length_b   1.000
_cell.length_c   1.000
_cell.angle_alpha   90.00
_cell.angle_beta   90.00
_cell.angle_gamma   90.00
#
_symmetry.space_group_name_H-M   'P 1'
#
loop_
_entity.id
_entity.type
_entity.pdbx_description
1 polymer ?
#
loop_
_entity_poly.entity_id
_entity_poly.type
_entity_poly.pdbx_seq_one_letter_code
_entity_poly.pdbx_strand_id
1 'polypeptide(L)'
;MALAEEFQTIVDSLPPDWTQLELDFRIVDEERYIETATLLTQINAMPYSKHDFHFRLRVANKFGHAAAAPTVRATLGLLDDQRIAGRLVAREARSGRVEVREMWGRPESVRQEFARRRAQ
;
A
#
# COMPACT_ATOMS: atom_id res chain seq x y z
N MET A 1 -19.88 2.55 -6.63
CA MET A 1 -19.21 3.48 -5.71
C MET A 1 -17.98 4.00 -6.44
N ALA A 2 -17.64 5.27 -6.29
CA ALA A 2 -16.43 5.84 -6.90
C ALA A 2 -15.17 5.22 -6.25
N LEU A 3 -14.07 5.08 -6.99
CA LEU A 3 -12.84 4.45 -6.51
C LEU A 3 -12.26 5.21 -5.32
N ALA A 4 -12.29 6.53 -5.35
CA ALA A 4 -11.81 7.36 -4.25
C ALA A 4 -12.63 7.19 -2.95
N GLU A 5 -13.94 6.98 -3.06
CA GLU A 5 -14.83 6.73 -1.92
C GLU A 5 -14.68 5.30 -1.38
N GLU A 6 -14.55 4.33 -2.28
CA GLU A 6 -14.25 2.94 -1.91
C GLU A 6 -12.94 2.85 -1.13
N PHE A 7 -11.89 3.50 -1.64
CA PHE A 7 -10.60 3.59 -0.96
C PHE A 7 -10.72 4.24 0.42
N GLN A 8 -11.45 5.37 0.53
CA GLN A 8 -11.63 6.02 1.83
C GLN A 8 -12.35 5.10 2.83
N THR A 9 -13.37 4.36 2.37
CA THR A 9 -14.06 3.37 3.20
C THR A 9 -13.13 2.27 3.70
N ILE A 10 -12.20 1.80 2.86
CA ILE A 10 -11.17 0.83 3.27
C ILE A 10 -10.26 1.45 4.33
N VAL A 11 -9.74 2.66 4.09
CA VAL A 11 -8.83 3.34 5.03
C VAL A 11 -9.49 3.59 6.38
N ASP A 12 -10.76 4.01 6.40
CA ASP A 12 -11.52 4.30 7.61
C ASP A 12 -11.82 3.04 8.44
N SER A 13 -11.77 1.86 7.81
CA SER A 13 -11.90 0.57 8.50
C SER A 13 -10.62 0.11 9.22
N LEU A 14 -9.47 0.74 8.94
CA LEU A 14 -8.19 0.33 9.50
C LEU A 14 -7.96 0.91 10.91
N PRO A 15 -7.22 0.20 11.78
CA PRO A 15 -6.79 0.74 13.08
C PRO A 15 -5.97 2.02 12.91
N PRO A 16 -6.11 3.03 13.78
CA PRO A 16 -5.46 4.34 13.59
C PRO A 16 -3.92 4.30 13.54
N ASP A 17 -3.29 3.22 14.00
CA ASP A 17 -1.85 2.97 13.99
C ASP A 17 -1.36 2.11 12.80
N TRP A 18 -2.20 1.87 11.78
CA TRP A 18 -1.77 1.18 10.57
C TRP A 18 -0.61 1.92 9.90
N THR A 19 0.31 1.17 9.29
CA THR A 19 1.56 1.71 8.72
C THR A 19 1.66 1.50 7.23
N GLN A 20 1.16 0.37 6.76
CA GLN A 20 1.17 -0.02 5.36
C GLN A 20 -0.14 -0.70 4.98
N LEU A 21 -0.67 -0.34 3.82
CA LEU A 21 -1.80 -0.99 3.18
C LEU A 21 -1.39 -1.37 1.75
N GLU A 22 -1.63 -2.62 1.38
CA GLU A 22 -1.49 -3.11 0.00
C GLU A 22 -2.88 -3.40 -0.59
N LEU A 23 -3.13 -2.84 -1.78
CA LEU A 23 -4.35 -3.06 -2.55
C LEU A 23 -3.98 -3.58 -3.94
N ASP A 24 -4.84 -4.41 -4.50
CA ASP A 24 -4.87 -4.65 -5.93
C ASP A 24 -5.95 -3.78 -6.56
N PHE A 25 -5.62 -3.15 -7.68
CA PHE A 25 -6.56 -2.43 -8.53
C PHE A 25 -6.65 -3.12 -9.89
N ARG A 26 -7.87 -3.43 -10.33
CA ARG A 26 -8.15 -3.99 -11.66
C ARG A 26 -9.00 -3.02 -12.46
N ILE A 27 -8.57 -2.65 -13.65
CA ILE A 27 -9.45 -1.93 -14.59
C ILE A 27 -10.48 -2.86 -15.21
N VAL A 28 -11.66 -2.32 -15.49
CA VAL A 28 -12.74 -3.05 -16.17
C VAL A 28 -12.54 -3.04 -17.69
N ASP A 29 -12.12 -1.90 -18.24
CA ASP A 29 -11.89 -1.70 -19.67
C ASP A 29 -10.39 -1.70 -19.97
N GLU A 30 -9.96 -2.71 -20.73
CA GLU A 30 -8.56 -2.97 -21.05
C GLU A 30 -8.00 -1.97 -22.07
N GLU A 31 -8.85 -1.37 -22.91
CA GLU A 31 -8.42 -0.36 -23.89
C GLU A 31 -7.92 0.92 -23.20
N ARG A 32 -8.39 1.17 -21.97
CA ARG A 32 -7.99 2.30 -21.13
C ARG A 32 -6.70 2.04 -20.35
N TYR A 33 -5.99 0.93 -20.61
CA TYR A 33 -4.80 0.57 -19.85
C TYR A 33 -3.72 1.65 -19.84
N ILE A 34 -3.40 2.24 -21.00
CA ILE A 34 -2.32 3.23 -21.10
C ILE A 34 -2.66 4.48 -20.29
N GLU A 35 -3.88 5.02 -20.45
CA GLU A 35 -4.34 6.18 -19.69
C GLU A 35 -4.34 5.92 -18.18
N THR A 36 -4.83 4.75 -17.78
CA THR A 36 -4.83 4.29 -16.39
C THR A 36 -3.40 4.21 -15.86
N ALA A 37 -2.51 3.52 -16.57
CA ALA A 37 -1.13 3.34 -16.16
C ALA A 37 -0.41 4.69 -16.03
N THR A 38 -0.63 5.61 -16.96
CA THR A 38 -0.09 6.98 -16.91
C THR A 38 -0.53 7.70 -15.64
N LEU A 39 -1.82 7.68 -15.28
CA LEU A 39 -2.31 8.33 -14.07
C LEU A 39 -1.75 7.67 -12.79
N LEU A 40 -1.67 6.34 -12.79
CA LEU A 40 -1.20 5.56 -11.64
C LEU A 40 0.32 5.67 -11.39
N THR A 41 1.11 6.20 -12.34
CA THR A 41 2.53 6.49 -12.11
C THR A 41 2.75 7.47 -10.95
N GLN A 42 1.80 8.38 -10.69
CA GLN A 42 1.86 9.38 -9.62
C GLN A 42 2.00 8.76 -8.22
N ILE A 43 1.53 7.53 -8.06
CA ILE A 43 1.58 6.77 -6.81
C ILE A 43 2.45 5.53 -6.93
N ASN A 44 3.28 5.46 -7.98
CA ASN A 44 4.19 4.37 -8.28
C ASN A 44 3.49 3.00 -8.22
N ALA A 45 2.28 2.92 -8.79
CA ALA A 45 1.57 1.65 -8.86
C ALA A 45 2.35 0.65 -9.73
N MET A 46 2.49 -0.58 -9.25
CA MET A 46 3.29 -1.59 -9.93
C MET A 46 2.37 -2.45 -10.80
N PRO A 47 2.52 -2.47 -12.13
CA PRO A 47 1.75 -3.37 -12.96
C PRO A 47 2.12 -4.82 -12.65
N TYR A 48 1.13 -5.70 -12.50
CA TYR A 48 1.38 -7.13 -12.40
C TYR A 48 1.60 -7.70 -13.80
N SER A 49 2.84 -8.05 -14.14
CA SER A 49 3.16 -8.52 -15.51
C SER A 49 2.63 -9.93 -15.83
N LYS A 50 2.03 -10.66 -14.87
CA LYS A 50 1.60 -12.06 -15.01
C LYS A 50 0.11 -12.29 -14.76
N HIS A 51 -0.64 -11.25 -14.40
CA HIS A 51 -2.08 -11.29 -14.17
C HIS A 51 -2.66 -10.02 -14.80
N ASP A 52 -3.49 -10.20 -15.83
CA ASP A 52 -4.34 -9.22 -16.53
C ASP A 52 -4.40 -7.84 -15.88
N PHE A 53 -4.12 -6.75 -16.60
CA PHE A 53 -4.53 -5.37 -16.30
C PHE A 53 -4.67 -4.95 -14.81
N HIS A 54 -3.79 -5.48 -13.95
CA HIS A 54 -3.80 -5.29 -12.50
C HIS A 54 -2.63 -4.43 -12.08
N PHE A 55 -2.88 -3.60 -11.08
CA PHE A 55 -1.88 -2.74 -10.46
C PHE A 55 -1.84 -3.04 -8.97
N ARG A 56 -0.64 -3.26 -8.43
CA ARG A 56 -0.42 -3.21 -7.00
C ARG A 56 -0.28 -1.76 -6.56
N LEU A 57 -1.10 -1.37 -5.61
CA LEU A 57 -1.02 -0.09 -4.92
C LEU A 57 -0.42 -0.32 -3.54
N ARG A 58 0.58 0.47 -3.19
CA ARG A 58 1.13 0.51 -1.84
C ARG A 58 0.84 1.87 -1.24
N VAL A 59 0.30 1.85 -0.03
CA VAL A 59 -0.17 3.04 0.65
C VAL A 59 0.52 3.13 2.01
N ALA A 60 1.09 4.29 2.29
CA ALA A 60 1.59 4.64 3.61
C ALA A 60 0.56 5.51 4.34
N ASN A 61 0.49 5.34 5.67
CA ASN A 61 -0.26 6.22 6.53
C ASN A 61 0.50 7.55 6.73
N LYS A 62 0.79 7.94 7.99
CA LYS A 62 1.59 9.12 8.32
C LYS A 62 3.09 8.92 8.10
N PHE A 63 3.54 7.66 8.05
CA PHE A 63 4.95 7.27 7.88
C PHE A 63 5.03 5.96 7.08
N GLY A 64 6.12 5.75 6.35
CA GLY A 64 6.33 4.57 5.50
C GLY A 64 7.08 4.90 4.21
N HIS A 65 7.30 3.89 3.36
CA HIS A 65 8.06 3.99 2.10
C HIS A 65 7.17 3.92 0.84
N ALA A 66 5.89 4.30 0.95
CA ALA A 66 4.91 4.22 -0.12
C ALA A 66 4.16 5.54 -0.31
N ALA A 67 3.27 5.62 -1.32
CA ALA A 67 2.48 6.82 -1.56
C ALA A 67 1.56 7.12 -0.36
N ALA A 68 1.47 8.39 0.02
CA ALA A 68 0.61 8.79 1.14
C ALA A 68 -0.87 8.56 0.81
N ALA A 69 -1.66 8.12 1.80
CA ALA A 69 -3.09 7.86 1.62
C ALA A 69 -3.88 8.99 0.91
N PRO A 70 -3.68 10.29 1.23
CA PRO A 70 -4.35 11.37 0.52
C PRO A 70 -3.98 11.45 -0.97
N THR A 71 -2.71 11.18 -1.30
CA THR A 71 -2.23 11.14 -2.70
C THR A 71 -2.87 9.99 -3.46
N VAL A 72 -2.94 8.80 -2.85
CA VAL A 72 -3.61 7.64 -3.45
C VAL A 72 -5.09 7.92 -3.69
N ARG A 73 -5.80 8.50 -2.71
CA ARG A 73 -7.19 8.92 -2.89
C ARG A 73 -7.36 9.92 -4.02
N ALA A 74 -6.49 10.93 -4.10
CA ALA A 74 -6.56 11.94 -5.14
C ALA A 74 -6.32 11.34 -6.53
N THR A 75 -5.33 10.45 -6.69
CA THR A 75 -5.07 9.74 -7.95
C THR A 75 -6.23 8.84 -8.37
N LEU A 76 -6.88 8.14 -7.42
CA LEU A 76 -8.10 7.38 -7.70
C LEU A 76 -9.26 8.31 -8.13
N GLY A 77 -9.36 9.51 -7.55
CA GLY A 77 -10.30 10.54 -7.97
C GLY A 77 -10.07 11.01 -9.42
N LEU A 78 -8.82 11.08 -9.88
CA LEU A 78 -8.53 11.38 -11.29
C LEU A 78 -9.04 10.27 -12.23
N LEU A 79 -9.00 9.00 -11.80
CA LEU A 79 -9.59 7.90 -12.56
C LEU A 79 -11.11 8.03 -12.61
N ASP A 80 -11.74 8.36 -11.47
CA ASP A 80 -13.18 8.61 -11.38
C ASP A 80 -13.61 9.75 -12.31
N ASP A 81 -12.89 10.88 -12.31
CA ASP A 81 -13.15 12.05 -13.17
C ASP A 81 -13.07 11.70 -14.66
N GLN A 82 -12.14 10.81 -15.04
CA GLN A 82 -12.00 10.30 -16.40
C GLN A 82 -12.94 9.11 -16.72
N ARG A 83 -13.80 8.75 -15.77
CA ARG A 83 -14.74 7.63 -15.86
C ARG A 83 -14.06 6.30 -16.15
N ILE A 84 -12.85 6.11 -15.63
CA ILE A 84 -12.11 4.85 -15.71
C ILE A 84 -12.63 3.95 -14.58
N ALA A 85 -13.43 2.95 -14.96
CA ALA A 85 -13.99 2.00 -14.01
C ALA A 85 -12.96 0.93 -13.61
N GLY A 86 -12.99 0.55 -12.33
CA GLY A 86 -12.14 -0.51 -11.82
C GLY A 86 -12.69 -1.12 -10.53
N ARG A 87 -11.94 -2.07 -9.98
CA ARG A 87 -12.23 -2.73 -8.71
C ARG A 87 -11.00 -2.68 -7.81
N LEU A 88 -11.20 -2.28 -6.56
CA LEU A 88 -10.18 -2.32 -5.51
C LEU A 88 -10.37 -3.58 -4.66
N VAL A 89 -9.26 -4.20 -4.29
CA VAL A 89 -9.25 -5.34 -3.36
C VAL A 89 -8.14 -5.12 -2.35
N ALA A 90 -8.50 -5.01 -1.08
CA ALA A 90 -7.52 -4.98 -0.01
C ALA A 90 -6.85 -6.35 0.16
N ARG A 91 -5.52 -6.36 0.25
CA ARG A 91 -4.73 -7.59 0.36
C ARG A 91 -4.09 -7.75 1.72
N GLU A 92 -3.40 -6.71 2.17
CA GLU A 92 -2.69 -6.73 3.44
C GLU A 92 -2.76 -5.34 4.08
N ALA A 93 -2.99 -5.29 5.39
CA ALA A 93 -2.81 -4.10 6.19
C ALA A 93 -1.93 -4.45 7.38
N ARG A 94 -0.88 -3.64 7.62
CA ARG A 94 0.01 -3.78 8.77
C ARG A 94 -0.31 -2.71 9.79
N SER A 95 -0.45 -3.12 11.03
CA SER A 95 -0.64 -2.25 12.20
C SER A 95 0.34 -2.64 13.30
N GLY A 96 0.49 -1.77 14.29
CA GLY A 96 1.47 -1.93 15.34
C GLY A 96 2.87 -1.46 14.97
N ARG A 97 3.65 -1.18 16.01
CA ARG A 97 5.09 -0.94 15.89
C ARG A 97 5.81 -2.23 16.13
N VAL A 98 6.56 -2.70 15.13
CA VAL A 98 7.57 -3.73 15.35
C VAL A 98 8.63 -3.14 16.28
N GLU A 99 8.98 -3.90 17.31
CA GLU A 99 10.05 -3.52 18.21
C GLU A 99 11.35 -3.31 17.41
N VAL A 100 11.91 -2.10 17.47
CA VAL A 100 13.21 -1.81 16.87
C VAL A 100 14.30 -2.34 17.79
N ARG A 101 15.09 -3.29 17.29
CA ARG A 101 16.29 -3.80 17.95
C ARG A 101 17.50 -3.10 17.36
N GLU A 102 18.05 -2.12 18.08
CA GLU A 102 19.26 -1.36 17.70
C GLU A 102 20.54 -2.22 17.80
N MET A 103 20.66 -3.21 16.91
CA MET A 103 21.76 -4.18 16.84
C MET A 103 22.80 -3.83 15.77
N TRP A 104 22.62 -2.69 15.10
CA TRP A 104 23.60 -2.17 14.15
C TRP A 104 24.91 -1.85 14.87
N GLY A 105 26.03 -2.28 14.30
CA GLY A 105 27.36 -2.13 14.91
C GLY A 105 27.62 -2.94 16.18
N ARG A 106 26.66 -3.72 16.68
CA ARG A 106 26.86 -4.59 17.85
C ARG A 106 27.57 -5.89 17.46
N PRO A 107 28.56 -6.36 18.23
CA PRO A 107 29.19 -7.66 18.03
C PRO A 107 28.17 -8.81 18.15
N GLU A 108 28.48 -9.93 17.50
CA GLU A 108 27.61 -11.12 17.51
C GLU A 108 27.38 -11.68 18.92
N SER A 109 28.38 -11.58 19.82
CA SER A 109 28.23 -11.97 21.22
C SER A 109 27.12 -11.21 21.96
N VAL A 110 26.95 -9.92 21.67
CA VAL A 110 25.88 -9.08 22.24
C VAL A 110 24.51 -9.51 21.72
N ARG A 111 24.43 -9.82 20.41
CA ARG A 111 23.18 -10.28 19.78
C ARG A 111 22.73 -11.63 20.37
N GLN A 112 23.67 -12.55 20.57
CA GLN A 112 23.40 -13.87 21.16
C GLN A 112 22.96 -13.77 22.63
N GLU A 113 23.66 -12.99 23.45
CA GLU A 113 23.30 -12.80 24.85
C GLU A 113 21.92 -12.13 24.99
N PHE A 114 21.64 -11.13 24.15
CA PHE A 114 20.33 -10.49 24.11
C PHE A 114 19.20 -11.46 23.73
N ALA A 115 19.43 -12.33 22.75
CA ALA A 115 18.47 -13.37 22.37
C ALA A 115 18.24 -14.36 23.53
N ARG A 116 19.32 -14.79 24.21
CA ARG A 116 19.25 -15.71 25.35
C ARG A 116 18.46 -15.13 26.52
N ARG A 117 18.67 -13.86 26.87
CA ARG A 117 17.95 -13.19 27.97
C ARG A 117 16.46 -13.03 27.70
N ARG A 118 16.06 -12.94 26.43
CA ARG A 118 14.66 -12.79 26.04
C ARG A 118 13.87 -14.09 25.94
N ALA A 119 14.56 -15.22 25.89
CA ALA A 119 13.94 -16.53 25.89
C ALA A 119 13.66 -17.05 27.32
N GLN A 120 14.03 -16.28 28.35
CA GLN A 120 13.74 -16.53 29.77
C GLN A 120 12.51 -15.73 30.19
#